data_AF-A0A2N7PLI6-F1
#
_entry.id   AF-A0A2N7PLI6-F1
#
_cell.length_a   1.000
_cell.length_b   1.000
_cell.length_c   1.000
_cell.angle_alpha   90.00
_cell.angle_beta   90.00
_cell.angle_gamma   90.00
#
_symmetry.space_group_name_H-M   'P 1'
#
loop_
_entity.id
_entity.type
_entity.pdbx_description
1 polymer ?
#
loop_
_entity_poly.entity_id
_entity_poly.type
_entity_poly.pdbx_seq_one_letter_code
_entity_poly.pdbx_strand_id
1 'polypeptide(L)'
;MAGKVHTLKPDVNYQRISPRKKAEEEVSLKERIREAFESLLLIILFSILIVATAGVAYKSFIYFKVKREKNHRLAEKMVLEEQLNKLTSREILLDKARKLGLRPPKEEDYIYLK
;
A
#
# COMPACT_ATOMS: atom_id res chain seq x y z
N MET A 1 -80.21 -21.46 24.11
CA MET A 1 -80.08 -20.55 22.95
C MET A 1 -78.62 -20.59 22.49
N ALA A 2 -78.33 -21.40 21.48
CA ALA A 2 -76.97 -21.66 21.01
C ALA A 2 -76.59 -20.63 19.94
N GLY A 3 -75.46 -19.94 20.15
CA GLY A 3 -74.98 -18.87 19.28
C GLY A 3 -74.59 -19.38 17.89
N LYS A 4 -75.02 -18.65 16.84
CA LYS A 4 -74.58 -18.87 15.47
C LYS A 4 -73.12 -18.43 15.32
N VAL A 5 -72.23 -19.38 15.08
CA VAL A 5 -70.85 -19.09 14.69
C VAL A 5 -70.85 -18.77 13.19
N HIS A 6 -70.64 -17.50 12.85
CA HIS A 6 -70.42 -17.08 11.48
C HIS A 6 -68.96 -17.30 11.11
N THR A 7 -68.66 -18.40 10.43
CA THR A 7 -67.35 -18.60 9.80
C THR A 7 -67.24 -17.70 8.57
N LEU A 8 -66.51 -16.60 8.70
CA LEU A 8 -66.08 -15.77 7.57
C LEU A 8 -65.07 -16.58 6.75
N LYS A 9 -65.50 -17.13 5.61
CA LYS A 9 -64.56 -17.59 4.59
C LYS A 9 -64.01 -16.35 3.88
N PRO A 10 -62.68 -16.15 3.78
CA PRO A 10 -62.17 -15.11 2.92
C PRO A 10 -62.49 -15.50 1.47
N ASP A 11 -63.14 -14.60 0.72
CA ASP A 11 -63.16 -14.65 -0.74
C ASP A 11 -61.74 -14.36 -1.22
N VAL A 12 -60.87 -15.37 -1.16
CA VAL A 12 -59.63 -15.36 -1.93
C VAL A 12 -60.04 -15.52 -3.38
N ASN A 13 -60.25 -14.38 -4.03
CA ASN A 13 -60.31 -14.29 -5.48
C ASN A 13 -58.92 -14.65 -6.00
N TYR A 14 -58.67 -15.94 -6.19
CA TYR A 14 -57.54 -16.42 -6.96
C TYR A 14 -57.77 -15.95 -8.38
N GLN A 15 -57.30 -14.74 -8.68
CA GLN A 15 -57.06 -14.29 -10.02
C GLN A 15 -56.10 -15.33 -10.59
N ARG A 16 -56.62 -16.30 -11.35
CA ARG A 16 -55.83 -17.27 -12.08
C ARG A 16 -55.00 -16.44 -13.05
N ILE A 17 -53.79 -16.08 -12.61
CA ILE A 17 -52.71 -15.67 -13.48
C ILE A 17 -52.52 -16.89 -14.35
N SER A 18 -53.10 -16.85 -15.55
CA SER A 18 -52.80 -17.81 -16.58
C SER A 18 -51.29 -17.95 -16.65
N PRO A 19 -50.73 -19.15 -16.87
CA PRO A 19 -49.35 -19.26 -17.26
C PRO A 19 -49.31 -18.64 -18.66
N ARG A 20 -49.20 -17.32 -18.72
CA ARG A 20 -48.84 -16.59 -19.91
C ARG A 20 -47.48 -17.17 -20.22
N LYS A 21 -47.50 -18.09 -21.20
CA LYS A 21 -46.34 -18.65 -21.86
C LYS A 21 -45.26 -17.58 -21.80
N LYS A 22 -44.11 -17.94 -21.22
CA LYS A 22 -42.86 -17.27 -21.54
C LYS A 22 -42.73 -17.40 -23.06
N ALA A 23 -43.38 -16.48 -23.78
CA ALA A 23 -42.91 -16.09 -25.08
C ALA A 23 -41.51 -15.64 -24.74
N GLU A 24 -40.54 -16.45 -25.14
CA GLU A 24 -39.21 -15.99 -25.42
C GLU A 24 -39.43 -14.66 -26.14
N GLU A 25 -39.23 -13.54 -25.43
CA GLU A 25 -39.05 -12.27 -26.09
C GLU A 25 -37.93 -12.57 -27.07
N GLU A 26 -38.24 -12.50 -28.36
CA GLU A 26 -37.25 -12.53 -29.42
C GLU A 26 -36.39 -11.29 -29.20
N VAL A 27 -35.44 -11.39 -28.26
CA VAL A 27 -34.45 -10.35 -27.98
C VAL A 27 -33.81 -10.08 -29.32
N SER A 28 -34.02 -8.86 -29.82
CA SER A 28 -33.57 -8.50 -31.16
C SER A 28 -32.07 -8.78 -31.24
N LEU A 29 -31.58 -9.32 -32.37
CA LEU A 29 -30.14 -9.57 -32.55
C LEU A 29 -29.30 -8.32 -32.23
N LYS A 30 -29.88 -7.13 -32.44
CA LYS A 30 -29.29 -5.84 -32.08
C LYS A 30 -29.09 -5.65 -30.57
N GLU A 31 -30.03 -6.09 -29.74
CA GLU A 31 -29.94 -6.01 -28.27
C GLU A 31 -28.90 -7.01 -27.75
N ARG A 32 -28.85 -8.24 -28.30
CA ARG A 32 -27.80 -9.21 -27.94
C ARG A 32 -26.40 -8.72 -28.30
N ILE A 33 -26.24 -8.07 -29.46
CA ILE A 33 -24.96 -7.46 -29.85
C ILE A 33 -24.59 -6.31 -28.91
N ARG A 34 -25.56 -5.49 -28.51
CA ARG A 34 -25.34 -4.40 -27.56
C ARG A 34 -24.90 -4.91 -26.20
N GLU A 35 -25.58 -5.91 -25.64
CA GLU A 35 -25.21 -6.53 -24.37
C GLU A 35 -23.83 -7.18 -24.42
N ALA A 36 -23.49 -7.83 -25.55
CA ALA A 36 -22.16 -8.39 -25.77
C ALA A 36 -21.08 -7.31 -25.81
N PHE A 37 -21.34 -6.16 -26.44
CA PHE A 37 -20.41 -5.04 -26.51
C PHE A 37 -20.22 -4.35 -25.15
N GLU A 38 -21.31 -4.15 -24.41
CA GLU A 38 -21.27 -3.61 -23.04
C GLU A 38 -20.47 -4.54 -22.11
N SER A 39 -20.69 -5.85 -22.21
CA SER A 39 -19.93 -6.85 -21.45
C SER A 39 -18.45 -6.87 -21.81
N LEU A 40 -18.12 -6.75 -23.10
CA LEU A 40 -16.74 -6.67 -23.58
C LEU A 40 -16.04 -5.43 -23.03
N LEU A 41 -16.70 -4.27 -23.07
CA LEU A 41 -16.17 -3.03 -22.52
C LEU A 41 -15.91 -3.13 -21.01
N LEU A 42 -16.81 -3.75 -20.26
CA LEU A 42 -16.63 -3.98 -18.82
C LEU A 42 -15.41 -4.87 -18.54
N ILE A 43 -15.22 -5.93 -19.31
CA ILE A 43 -14.05 -6.81 -19.16
C ILE A 43 -12.75 -6.05 -19.45
N ILE A 44 -12.73 -5.24 -20.52
CA ILE A 44 -11.57 -4.42 -20.85
C ILE A 44 -11.29 -3.43 -19.71
N LEU A 45 -12.29 -2.70 -19.24
CA LEU A 45 -12.14 -1.74 -18.15
C LEU A 45 -11.61 -2.41 -16.87
N PHE A 46 -12.15 -3.59 -16.54
CA PHE A 46 -11.72 -4.36 -15.38
C PHE A 46 -10.27 -4.82 -15.52
N SER A 47 -9.87 -5.29 -16.70
CA SER A 47 -8.48 -5.67 -16.95
C SER A 47 -7.51 -4.48 -16.80
N ILE A 48 -7.90 -3.30 -17.27
CA ILE A 48 -7.09 -2.07 -17.13
C ILE A 48 -6.94 -1.71 -15.66
N LEU A 49 -8.02 -1.81 -14.87
CA LEU A 49 -7.98 -1.56 -13.42
C LEU A 49 -7.05 -2.55 -12.71
N ILE A 50 -7.06 -3.83 -13.08
CA ILE A 50 -6.14 -4.83 -12.51
C ILE A 50 -4.68 -4.46 -12.83
N VAL A 51 -4.37 -4.13 -14.08
CA VAL A 51 -3.00 -3.78 -14.46
C VAL A 51 -2.55 -2.49 -13.77
N ALA A 52 -3.42 -1.49 -13.68
CA ALA A 52 -3.13 -0.24 -12.99
C ALA A 52 -2.88 -0.45 -11.49
N THR A 53 -3.72 -1.24 -10.82
CA THR A 53 -3.56 -1.54 -9.39
C THR A 53 -2.29 -2.35 -9.12
N ALA A 54 -1.97 -3.34 -9.95
CA ALA A 54 -0.70 -4.06 -9.87
C ALA A 54 0.51 -3.13 -10.04
N GLY A 55 0.44 -2.22 -11.01
CA GLY A 55 1.50 -1.23 -11.25
C GLY A 55 1.70 -0.27 -10.07
N VAL A 56 0.61 0.24 -9.49
CA VAL A 56 0.66 1.10 -8.29
C VAL A 56 1.20 0.33 -7.08
N ALA A 57 0.78 -0.92 -6.89
CA ALA A 57 1.27 -1.77 -5.81
C ALA A 57 2.78 -2.02 -5.93
N TYR A 58 3.27 -2.34 -7.13
CA TYR A 58 4.70 -2.54 -7.37
C TYR A 58 5.52 -1.27 -7.08
N LYS A 59 5.10 -0.11 -7.60
CA LYS A 59 5.80 1.16 -7.33
C LYS A 59 5.79 1.52 -5.85
N SER A 60 4.67 1.30 -5.17
CA SER A 60 4.55 1.53 -3.74
C SER A 60 5.49 0.63 -2.94
N PHE A 61 5.55 -0.66 -3.29
CA PHE A 61 6.47 -1.62 -2.67
C PHE A 61 7.93 -1.18 -2.81
N ILE A 62 8.36 -0.81 -4.02
CA ILE A 62 9.72 -0.31 -4.26
C ILE A 62 9.99 0.95 -3.46
N TYR A 63 9.05 1.90 -3.45
CA TYR A 63 9.17 3.13 -2.68
C TYR A 63 9.37 2.86 -1.19
N PHE A 64 8.57 1.98 -0.60
CA PHE A 64 8.70 1.62 0.82
C PHE A 64 10.02 0.90 1.12
N LYS A 65 10.47 0.01 0.23
CA LYS A 65 11.76 -0.67 0.37
C LYS A 65 12.91 0.34 0.38
N VAL A 66 12.95 1.23 -0.61
CA VAL A 66 13.99 2.27 -0.74
C VAL A 66 13.94 3.24 0.44
N LYS A 67 12.75 3.66 0.87
CA LYS A 67 12.58 4.53 2.04
C LYS A 67 13.13 3.90 3.32
N ARG A 68 12.88 2.60 3.53
CA ARG A 68 13.41 1.86 4.67
C ARG A 68 14.93 1.78 4.62
N GLU A 69 15.50 1.41 3.47
CA GLU A 69 16.95 1.34 3.30
C GLU A 69 17.61 2.70 3.50
N LYS A 70 17.03 3.78 2.94
CA LYS A 70 17.52 5.15 3.15
C LYS A 70 17.58 5.51 4.64
N ASN A 71 16.50 5.26 5.37
CA ASN A 71 16.45 5.58 6.80
C ASN A 71 17.48 4.78 7.60
N HIS A 72 17.65 3.50 7.28
CA HIS A 72 18.65 2.65 7.91
C HIS A 72 20.08 3.18 7.65
N ARG A 73 20.41 3.51 6.39
CA ARG A 73 21.72 4.08 6.03
C ARG A 73 21.97 5.44 6.66
N LEU A 74 20.95 6.28 6.80
CA LEU A 74 21.08 7.55 7.51
C LEU A 74 21.39 7.35 8.99
N ALA A 75 20.74 6.40 9.65
CA ALA A 75 21.04 6.06 11.04
C ALA A 75 22.47 5.52 11.19
N GLU A 76 22.91 4.61 10.31
CA GLU A 76 24.29 4.11 10.31
C GLU A 76 25.30 5.24 10.11
N LYS A 77 25.05 6.15 9.16
CA LYS A 77 25.91 7.30 8.93
C LYS A 77 26.05 8.16 10.19
N MET A 78 24.94 8.46 10.86
CA MET A 78 24.95 9.27 12.07
C MET A 78 25.76 8.61 13.19
N VAL A 79 25.60 7.31 13.38
CA VAL A 79 26.39 6.53 14.36
C VAL A 79 27.87 6.56 14.02
N LEU A 80 28.22 6.38 12.74
CA LEU A 80 29.62 6.43 12.30
C LEU A 80 30.24 7.82 12.46
N GLU A 81 29.49 8.89 12.17
CA GLU A 81 29.93 10.27 12.39
C GLU A 81 30.18 10.54 13.88
N GLU A 82 29.29 10.06 14.76
CA GLU A 82 29.48 10.17 16.21
C GLU A 82 30.71 9.39 16.69
N GLN A 83 30.90 8.16 16.21
CA GLN A 83 32.09 7.36 16.51
C GLN A 83 33.37 8.03 16.01
N LEU A 84 33.34 8.59 14.81
CA LEU A 84 34.47 9.32 14.24
C LEU A 84 34.81 10.54 15.10
N ASN A 85 33.82 11.38 15.42
CA ASN A 85 33.99 12.55 16.28
C ASN A 85 34.53 12.18 17.66
N LYS A 86 34.07 11.06 18.23
CA LYS A 86 34.60 10.53 19.49
C LYS A 86 36.07 10.13 19.33
N LEU A 87 36.41 9.34 18.31
CA LEU A 87 37.78 8.84 18.08
C LEU A 87 38.78 9.93 17.71
N THR A 88 38.34 10.97 17.01
CA THR A 88 39.14 12.14 16.64
C THR A 88 39.10 13.24 17.70
N SER A 89 38.34 13.05 18.78
CA SER A 89 38.30 14.02 19.87
C SER A 89 39.69 14.23 20.44
N ARG A 90 39.98 15.49 20.77
CA ARG A 90 41.28 15.90 21.33
C ARG A 90 41.63 15.08 22.58
N GLU A 91 40.64 14.74 23.41
CA GLU A 91 40.85 13.94 24.61
C GLU A 91 41.36 12.53 24.29
N ILE A 92 40.73 11.82 23.35
CA ILE A 92 41.17 10.47 22.96
C ILE A 92 42.52 10.51 22.27
N LEU A 93 42.78 11.52 21.44
CA LEU A 93 44.08 11.70 20.81
C LEU A 93 45.18 11.97 21.85
N LEU A 94 44.91 12.82 22.84
CA LEU A 94 45.85 13.10 23.93
C LEU A 94 46.06 11.89 24.84
N ASP A 95 45.01 11.12 25.14
CA ASP A 95 45.13 9.88 25.93
C ASP A 95 45.96 8.82 25.20
N LYS A 96 45.71 8.62 23.90
CA LYS A 96 46.54 7.74 23.06
C LYS A 96 47.99 8.23 22.98
N ALA A 97 48.21 9.53 22.77
CA ALA A 97 49.55 10.11 22.73
C ALA A 97 50.30 9.89 24.05
N ARG A 98 49.65 10.11 25.20
CA ARG A 98 50.21 9.82 26.53
C ARG A 98 50.57 8.35 26.70
N LYS A 99 49.70 7.43 26.28
CA LYS A 99 49.97 5.98 26.32
C LYS A 99 51.16 5.57 25.45
N LEU A 100 51.40 6.29 24.36
CA LEU A 100 52.56 6.12 23.48
C LEU A 100 53.81 6.85 23.97
N GLY A 101 53.77 7.48 25.15
CA GLY A 101 54.89 8.26 25.71
C GLY A 101 55.13 9.60 25.01
N LEU A 102 54.22 10.04 24.14
CA LEU A 102 54.32 11.31 23.43
C LEU A 102 53.87 12.46 24.34
N ARG A 103 54.68 13.52 24.41
CA ARG A 103 54.36 14.76 25.10
C ARG A 103 53.77 15.79 24.11
N PRO A 104 52.94 16.75 24.57
CA PRO A 104 52.55 17.86 23.73
C PRO A 104 53.79 18.61 23.22
N PRO A 105 53.78 19.08 21.97
CA PRO A 105 54.88 19.89 21.44
C PRO A 105 55.00 21.20 22.24
N LYS A 106 56.23 21.58 22.54
CA LYS A 106 56.58 22.91 23.04
C LYS A 106 57.05 23.78 21.87
N GLU A 107 57.06 25.10 22.04
CA GLU A 107 57.61 26.06 21.06
C GLU A 107 59.00 25.64 20.54
N GLU A 108 59.81 25.05 21.42
CA GLU A 108 61.15 24.52 21.15
C GLU A 108 61.18 23.36 20.14
N ASP A 109 60.08 22.61 20.02
CA ASP A 109 59.98 21.43 19.15
C ASP A 109 59.56 21.80 17.70
N TYR A 110 59.18 23.07 17.43
CA TYR A 110 58.76 23.52 16.10
C TYR A 110 59.95 24.01 15.27
N ILE A 111 60.15 23.39 14.10
CA ILE A 111 61.13 23.85 13.11
C ILE A 111 60.41 24.81 12.16
N TYR A 112 60.69 26.11 12.30
CA TYR A 112 60.21 27.12 11.36
C TYR A 112 61.16 27.18 10.17
N LEU A 113 60.68 26.82 8.98
CA LEU A 113 61.41 27.04 7.72
C LEU A 113 61.40 28.53 7.41
N LYS A 114 62.60 29.08 7.19
CA LYS A 114 62.84 30.49 6.85
C LYS A 114 62.69 30.73 5.35
#